data_AF-A0A923CDX6-F1
#
_entry.id   AF-A0A923CDX6-F1
#
_cell.length_a   1.000
_cell.length_b   1.000
_cell.length_c   1.000
_cell.angle_alpha   90.00
_cell.angle_beta   90.00
_cell.angle_gamma   90.00
#
_symmetry.space_group_name_H-M   'P 1'
#
loop_
_entity.id
_entity.type
_entity.pdbx_description
1 polymer ?
#
loop_
_entity_poly.entity_id
_entity_poly.type
_entity_poly.pdbx_seq_one_letter_code
_entity_poly.pdbx_strand_id
1 'polypeptide(L)'
;PELTVVIDHGAKPDLVAGDLGPWREGIAALAAHPGTFCKLSGLVTEAGQDWSLETLRPVVDHLLLTFGPDRLIFGSDWPVVTLRAPYERWFDAAQTLLGGCNEDERAAIFGGTAQRVYCARRGRL
;
A
#
# COMPACT_ATOMS: atom_id res chain seq x y z
N PRO A 1 20.70 -8.72 7.12
CA PRO A 1 20.80 -7.23 7.06
C PRO A 1 19.72 -6.59 7.94
N GLU A 2 20.02 -5.50 8.65
CA GLU A 2 19.10 -4.78 9.58
C GLU A 2 18.44 -3.53 8.97
N LEU A 3 18.64 -3.32 7.66
CA LEU A 3 18.05 -2.21 6.93
C LEU A 3 16.54 -2.41 6.78
N THR A 4 15.77 -1.38 7.13
CA THR A 4 14.34 -1.32 6.81
C THR A 4 14.16 -0.90 5.35
N VAL A 5 13.33 -1.63 4.62
CA VAL A 5 13.00 -1.35 3.21
C VAL A 5 11.51 -1.01 3.13
N VAL A 6 11.16 0.02 2.35
CA VAL A 6 9.78 0.36 2.04
C VAL A 6 9.59 0.30 0.54
N ILE A 7 8.70 -0.59 0.10
CA ILE A 7 8.31 -0.72 -1.30
C ILE A 7 7.29 0.37 -1.62
N ASP A 8 7.56 1.14 -2.65
CA ASP A 8 6.66 2.19 -3.10
C ASP A 8 5.54 1.62 -4.00
N HIS A 9 4.34 2.18 -3.84
CA HIS A 9 3.17 1.98 -4.71
C HIS A 9 2.77 0.52 -4.96
N GLY A 10 2.87 -0.35 -3.96
CA GLY A 10 2.60 -1.78 -4.16
C GLY A 10 3.51 -2.43 -5.21
N ALA A 11 4.69 -1.87 -5.49
CA ALA A 11 5.55 -2.27 -6.62
C ALA A 11 4.86 -2.18 -8.00
N LYS A 12 3.90 -1.28 -8.15
CA LYS A 12 3.20 -0.94 -9.41
C LYS A 12 2.61 -2.16 -10.13
N PRO A 13 1.55 -2.78 -9.56
CA PRO A 13 0.84 -3.85 -10.24
C PRO A 13 0.25 -3.37 -11.55
N ASP A 14 0.34 -4.18 -12.60
CA ASP A 14 -0.32 -3.90 -13.87
C ASP A 14 -1.83 -4.19 -13.78
N LEU A 15 -2.57 -3.20 -13.30
CA LEU A 15 -4.03 -3.27 -13.14
C LEU A 15 -4.79 -3.11 -14.47
N VAL A 16 -4.11 -2.69 -15.54
CA VAL A 16 -4.73 -2.56 -16.87
C VAL A 16 -4.69 -3.89 -17.62
N ALA A 17 -3.54 -4.57 -17.63
CA ALA A 17 -3.43 -5.91 -18.22
C ALA A 17 -4.12 -6.96 -17.36
N GLY A 18 -4.15 -6.77 -16.03
CA GLY A 18 -4.88 -7.60 -15.08
C GLY A 18 -4.20 -8.93 -14.72
N ASP A 19 -3.08 -9.29 -15.35
CA ASP A 19 -2.27 -10.43 -14.91
C ASP A 19 -1.44 -10.06 -13.67
N LEU A 20 -1.99 -10.39 -12.52
CA LEU A 20 -1.37 -10.14 -11.22
C LEU A 20 -0.53 -11.33 -10.73
N GLY A 21 -0.41 -12.44 -11.47
CA GLY A 21 0.29 -13.65 -11.01
C GLY A 21 1.74 -13.39 -10.62
N PRO A 22 2.59 -12.95 -11.56
CA PRO A 22 4.00 -12.64 -11.27
C PRO A 22 4.17 -11.55 -10.19
N TRP A 23 3.29 -10.54 -10.20
CA TRP A 23 3.30 -9.48 -9.19
C TRP A 23 3.00 -10.03 -7.79
N ARG A 24 2.00 -10.92 -7.65
CA ARG A 24 1.64 -11.53 -6.37
C ARG A 24 2.78 -12.34 -5.79
N GLU A 25 3.45 -13.14 -6.62
CA GLU A 25 4.60 -13.96 -6.24
C GLU A 25 5.77 -13.08 -5.78
N GLY A 26 6.11 -12.04 -6.54
CA GLY A 26 7.16 -11.09 -6.19
C GLY A 26 6.88 -10.36 -4.88
N ILE A 27 5.65 -9.87 -4.70
CA ILE A 27 5.23 -9.23 -3.45
C ILE A 27 5.31 -10.18 -2.26
N ALA A 28 4.84 -11.42 -2.40
CA ALA A 28 4.90 -12.40 -1.32
C ALA A 28 6.35 -12.74 -0.94
N ALA A 29 7.24 -12.88 -1.93
CA ALA A 29 8.66 -13.10 -1.69
C ALA A 29 9.31 -11.93 -0.94
N LEU A 30 8.98 -10.68 -1.31
CA LEU A 30 9.48 -9.50 -0.61
C LEU A 30 8.91 -9.39 0.82
N ALA A 31 7.63 -9.71 1.00
CA ALA A 31 6.94 -9.66 2.28
C ALA A 31 7.42 -10.73 3.28
N ALA A 32 8.04 -11.81 2.80
CA ALA A 32 8.67 -12.84 3.64
C ALA A 32 9.85 -12.29 4.46
N HIS A 33 10.41 -11.14 4.07
CA HIS A 33 11.42 -10.43 4.85
C HIS A 33 10.76 -9.52 5.90
N PRO A 34 11.00 -9.72 7.21
CA PRO A 34 10.31 -8.97 8.27
C PRO A 34 10.67 -7.47 8.30
N GLY A 35 11.82 -7.09 7.72
CA GLY A 35 12.26 -5.70 7.59
C GLY A 35 11.66 -4.94 6.39
N THR A 36 10.79 -5.60 5.61
CA THR A 36 10.16 -5.02 4.41
C THR A 36 8.74 -4.58 4.71
N PHE A 37 8.45 -3.34 4.31
CA PHE A 37 7.17 -2.67 4.41
C PHE A 37 6.70 -2.29 3.00
N CYS A 38 5.42 -1.97 2.84
CA CYS A 38 4.89 -1.56 1.56
C CYS A 38 3.94 -0.37 1.70
N LYS A 39 4.03 0.58 0.77
CA LYS A 39 3.07 1.67 0.68
C LYS A 39 1.81 1.20 -0.05
N LEU A 40 0.65 1.44 0.58
CA LEU A 40 -0.65 1.48 -0.07
C LEU A 40 -0.83 2.87 -0.68
N SER A 41 -0.25 3.07 -1.85
CA SER A 41 -0.22 4.35 -2.58
C SER A 41 -0.15 4.13 -4.09
N GLY A 42 -0.42 5.16 -4.89
CA GLY A 42 -0.21 5.13 -6.36
C GLY A 42 -1.03 4.10 -7.15
N LEU A 43 -1.90 3.32 -6.52
CA LEU A 43 -2.62 2.24 -7.21
C LEU A 43 -3.59 2.76 -8.27
N VAL A 44 -4.25 3.89 -8.00
CA VAL A 44 -5.20 4.48 -8.97
C VAL A 44 -4.51 4.90 -10.27
N THR A 45 -3.22 5.26 -10.24
CA THR A 45 -2.45 5.66 -11.43
C THR A 45 -1.94 4.49 -12.25
N GLU A 46 -1.79 3.33 -11.62
CA GLU A 46 -1.53 2.07 -12.33
C GLU A 46 -2.83 1.44 -12.86
N ALA A 47 -3.99 1.94 -12.43
CA ALA A 47 -5.30 1.57 -12.95
C ALA A 47 -5.73 2.44 -14.17
N GLY A 48 -6.71 1.93 -14.93
CA GLY A 48 -7.35 2.66 -16.03
C GLY A 48 -8.15 3.89 -15.56
N GLN A 49 -8.64 4.70 -16.51
CA GLN A 49 -9.39 5.92 -16.19
C GLN A 49 -10.70 5.63 -15.41
N ASP A 50 -11.36 4.52 -15.71
CA ASP A 50 -12.63 4.11 -15.12
C ASP A 50 -12.45 3.13 -13.95
N TRP A 51 -11.39 3.32 -13.15
CA TRP A 51 -11.12 2.48 -11.99
C TRP A 51 -12.28 2.52 -10.98
N SER A 52 -12.50 1.38 -10.32
CA SER A 52 -13.48 1.17 -9.27
C SER A 52 -12.86 0.46 -8.06
N LEU A 53 -13.61 0.33 -6.95
CA LEU A 53 -13.12 -0.43 -5.79
C LEU A 53 -12.79 -1.88 -6.17
N GLU A 54 -13.59 -2.49 -7.03
CA GLU A 54 -13.40 -3.86 -7.54
C GLU A 54 -12.09 -4.00 -8.32
N THR A 55 -11.69 -2.98 -9.08
CA THR A 55 -10.41 -3.00 -9.81
C THR A 55 -9.20 -2.98 -8.86
N LEU A 56 -9.32 -2.29 -7.72
CA LEU A 56 -8.21 -2.12 -6.77
C LEU A 56 -8.17 -3.22 -5.71
N ARG A 57 -9.33 -3.78 -5.35
CA ARG A 57 -9.50 -4.76 -4.26
C ARG A 57 -8.55 -5.96 -4.36
N PRO A 58 -8.33 -6.60 -5.52
CA PRO A 58 -7.41 -7.74 -5.63
C PRO A 58 -5.97 -7.40 -5.21
N VAL A 59 -5.53 -6.17 -5.41
CA VAL A 59 -4.21 -5.69 -5.00
C VAL A 59 -4.20 -5.36 -3.51
N VAL A 60 -5.19 -4.60 -3.02
CA VAL A 60 -5.25 -4.23 -1.61
C VAL A 60 -5.36 -5.45 -0.70
N ASP A 61 -6.23 -6.41 -1.06
CA ASP A 61 -6.39 -7.65 -0.31
C ASP A 61 -5.09 -8.48 -0.30
N HIS A 62 -4.34 -8.51 -1.40
CA HIS A 62 -3.04 -9.20 -1.46
C HIS A 62 -1.99 -8.54 -0.58
N LEU A 63 -1.93 -7.20 -0.60
CA LEU A 63 -0.99 -6.44 0.23
C LEU A 63 -1.32 -6.64 1.71
N LEU A 64 -2.60 -6.60 2.09
CA LEU A 64 -3.03 -6.91 3.45
C LEU A 64 -2.66 -8.34 3.86
N LEU A 65 -2.94 -9.32 3.00
CA LEU A 65 -2.65 -10.73 3.29
C LEU A 65 -1.15 -10.99 3.48
N THR A 66 -0.30 -10.36 2.67
CA THR A 66 1.15 -10.63 2.66
C THR A 66 1.92 -9.82 3.69
N PHE A 67 1.62 -8.52 3.83
CA PHE A 67 2.33 -7.65 4.77
C PHE A 67 1.70 -7.61 6.15
N GLY A 68 0.37 -7.67 6.21
CA GLY A 68 -0.39 -7.31 7.40
C GLY A 68 -0.45 -5.79 7.63
N PRO A 69 -1.40 -5.32 8.45
CA PRO A 69 -1.65 -3.90 8.69
C PRO A 69 -0.44 -3.15 9.27
N ASP A 70 0.34 -3.81 10.13
CA ASP A 70 1.51 -3.22 10.77
C ASP A 70 2.71 -2.99 9.84
N ARG A 71 2.65 -3.48 8.61
CA ARG A 71 3.69 -3.29 7.59
C ARG A 71 3.20 -2.57 6.33
N LEU A 72 1.96 -2.08 6.33
CA LEU A 72 1.43 -1.21 5.29
C LEU A 72 1.43 0.26 5.73
N ILE A 73 1.69 1.15 4.76
CA ILE A 73 1.70 2.59 4.96
C ILE A 73 0.82 3.25 3.90
N PHE A 74 -0.25 3.93 4.30
CA PHE A 74 -1.02 4.73 3.35
C PHE A 74 -0.20 5.90 2.82
N GLY A 75 -0.34 6.19 1.53
CA GLY A 75 0.16 7.41 0.92
C GLY A 75 -0.73 7.83 -0.25
N SER A 76 -0.94 9.13 -0.41
CA SER A 76 -1.78 9.62 -1.50
C SER A 76 -1.10 9.54 -2.86
N ASP A 77 0.23 9.68 -2.88
CA ASP A 77 1.00 9.96 -4.10
C ASP A 77 0.61 11.28 -4.78
N TRP A 78 0.18 12.27 -3.99
CA TRP A 78 -0.06 13.63 -4.50
C TRP A 78 1.25 14.30 -4.93
N PRO A 79 1.28 15.03 -6.06
CA PRO A 79 0.16 15.36 -6.94
C PRO A 79 -0.14 14.33 -8.03
N VAL A 80 0.68 13.30 -8.21
CA VAL A 80 0.55 12.31 -9.30
C VAL A 80 -0.83 11.63 -9.31
N VAL A 81 -1.40 11.37 -8.13
CA VAL A 81 -2.76 10.84 -7.96
C VAL A 81 -3.83 11.63 -8.74
N THR A 82 -3.64 12.94 -8.94
CA THR A 82 -4.61 13.80 -9.65
C THR A 82 -4.73 13.49 -11.13
N LEU A 83 -3.85 12.65 -11.69
CA LEU A 83 -3.99 12.13 -13.04
C LEU A 83 -5.16 11.14 -13.20
N ARG A 84 -5.72 10.65 -12.08
CA ARG A 84 -6.82 9.66 -12.07
C ARG A 84 -7.92 9.96 -11.06
N ALA A 85 -7.63 10.71 -10.00
CA ALA A 85 -8.60 11.02 -8.97
C ALA A 85 -8.22 12.27 -8.15
N PRO A 86 -9.19 13.07 -7.67
CA PRO A 86 -8.96 13.97 -6.54
C PRO A 86 -8.47 13.19 -5.31
N TYR A 87 -7.72 13.86 -4.44
CA TYR A 87 -7.18 13.26 -3.20
C TYR A 87 -8.28 12.56 -2.38
N GLU A 88 -9.40 13.25 -2.15
CA GLU A 88 -10.53 12.75 -1.35
C GLU A 88 -11.09 11.43 -1.89
N ARG A 89 -11.27 11.34 -3.22
CA ARG A 89 -11.76 10.11 -3.86
C ARG A 89 -10.81 8.92 -3.64
N TRP A 90 -9.49 9.14 -3.70
CA TRP A 90 -8.53 8.06 -3.41
C TRP A 90 -8.54 7.71 -1.92
N PHE A 91 -8.56 8.71 -1.04
CA PHE A 91 -8.60 8.50 0.40
C PHE A 91 -9.84 7.69 0.83
N ASP A 92 -11.03 8.06 0.35
CA ASP A 92 -12.28 7.36 0.64
C ASP A 92 -12.31 5.94 0.07
N ALA A 93 -11.72 5.73 -1.12
CA ALA A 93 -11.56 4.40 -1.69
C ALA A 93 -10.66 3.53 -0.81
N ALA A 94 -9.51 4.04 -0.36
CA ALA A 94 -8.62 3.32 0.55
C ALA A 94 -9.34 2.98 1.88
N GLN A 95 -10.06 3.93 2.46
CA GLN A 95 -10.86 3.69 3.68
C GLN A 95 -11.90 2.58 3.49
N THR A 96 -12.57 2.55 2.33
CA THR A 96 -13.59 1.56 2.00
C THR A 96 -12.98 0.17 1.75
N LEU A 97 -11.86 0.10 1.04
CA LEU A 97 -11.14 -1.15 0.76
C LEU A 97 -10.61 -1.78 2.05
N LEU A 98 -10.20 -0.96 3.01
CA LEU A 98 -9.78 -1.38 4.36
C LEU A 98 -10.95 -1.54 5.35
N GLY A 99 -12.19 -1.64 4.87
CA GLY A 99 -13.38 -1.80 5.74
C GLY A 99 -13.43 -3.10 6.54
N GLY A 100 -12.63 -4.11 6.16
CA GLY A 100 -12.49 -5.36 6.91
C GLY A 100 -11.49 -5.29 8.06
N CYS A 101 -10.67 -4.23 8.12
CA CYS A 101 -9.72 -4.01 9.21
C CYS A 101 -10.42 -3.38 10.42
N ASN A 102 -9.99 -3.76 11.62
CA ASN A 102 -10.43 -3.09 12.85
C ASN A 102 -9.81 -1.69 13.00
N GLU A 103 -10.19 -0.97 14.05
CA GLU A 103 -9.75 0.41 14.28
C GLU A 103 -8.21 0.52 14.45
N ASP A 104 -7.59 -0.37 15.22
CA ASP A 104 -6.15 -0.37 15.47
C ASP A 104 -5.36 -0.67 14.19
N GLU A 105 -5.83 -1.63 13.40
CA GLU A 105 -5.23 -1.99 12.12
C GLU A 105 -5.30 -0.83 11.12
N ARG A 106 -6.45 -0.14 11.05
CA ARG A 106 -6.60 1.07 10.21
C ARG A 106 -5.69 2.18 10.71
N ALA A 107 -5.62 2.42 12.02
CA ALA A 107 -4.74 3.43 12.60
C ALA A 107 -3.25 3.13 12.32
N ALA A 108 -2.85 1.87 12.32
CA ALA A 108 -1.52 1.45 11.90
C ALA A 108 -1.27 1.83 10.44
N ILE A 109 -2.15 1.43 9.52
CA ILE A 109 -1.99 1.69 8.08
C ILE A 109 -1.97 3.20 7.76
N PHE A 110 -2.88 3.98 8.34
CA PHE A 110 -3.05 5.40 8.03
C PHE A 110 -2.05 6.34 8.72
N GLY A 111 -1.18 5.83 9.61
CA GLY A 111 -0.12 6.66 10.17
C GLY A 111 0.82 5.97 11.16
N GLY A 112 0.31 5.03 11.96
CA GLY A 112 1.10 4.37 13.02
C GLY A 112 2.33 3.65 12.48
N THR A 113 2.19 2.92 11.37
CA THR A 113 3.31 2.23 10.71
C THR A 113 4.34 3.23 10.18
N ALA A 114 3.90 4.31 9.52
CA ALA A 114 4.80 5.35 9.02
C ALA A 114 5.60 6.01 10.15
N GLN A 115 4.94 6.31 11.27
CA GLN A 115 5.59 6.86 12.46
C GLN A 115 6.67 5.92 13.02
N ARG A 116 6.36 4.63 13.17
CA ARG A 116 7.34 3.64 13.65
C ARG A 116 8.52 3.48 12.69
N VAL A 117 8.28 3.52 11.38
CA VAL A 117 9.33 3.30 10.36
C VAL A 117 10.22 4.54 10.16
N TYR A 118 9.63 5.72 10.01
CA TYR A 118 10.37 6.93 9.62
C TYR A 118 10.78 7.81 10.79
N CYS A 119 10.08 7.72 11.93
CA CYS A 119 10.38 8.54 13.11
C CYS A 119 11.09 7.75 14.22
N ALA A 120 11.35 6.45 14.03
CA ALA A 120 12.21 5.70 14.94
C ALA A 120 13.59 6.38 15.00
N ARG A 121 13.95 6.86 16.19
CA ARG A 121 15.30 7.35 16.48
C ARG A 121 16.28 6.18 16.35
N ARG A 122 16.83 5.98 15.16
CA ARG A 122 18.08 5.25 15.00
C ARG A 122 19.18 6.23 15.39
N GLY A 123 19.71 6.08 16.60
CA GLY A 123 20.69 7.00 17.17
C GLY A 123 21.86 7.22 16.21
N ARG A 124 22.20 8.49 15.97
CA ARG A 124 23.62 8.84 15.94
C ARG A 124 24.07 8.78 17.40
N LEU A 125 24.75 7.70 17.76
CA LEU A 125 25.74 7.75 18.84
C LEU A 125 26.97 8.51 18.31
#